data_AF-A0A921HT32-F1
#
_entry.id   AF-A0A921HT32-F1
#
_cell.length_a   1.000
_cell.length_b   1.000
_cell.length_c   1.000
_cell.angle_alpha   90.00
_cell.angle_beta   90.00
_cell.angle_gamma   90.00
#
_symmetry.space_group_name_H-M   'P 1'
#
loop_
_entity.id
_entity.type
_entity.pdbx_description
1 polymer ?
#
loop_
_entity_poly.entity_id
_entity_poly.type
_entity_poly.pdbx_seq_one_letter_code
_entity_poly.pdbx_strand_id
1 'polypeptide(L)'
;MSYEKGLIDMGKKFYIVLSVMFLFCVILTGCQKKETSKIVSSNKTWYLFQDQGENDTVSIKFLKDQRAEIKDITNIDGKVGINRFNTHFNNPQYVLGRDGKTMTFKTAKQDLVIKLVKTYHENVYGKHMKGYYVQVGNENYKFAYITKRDKANISKSTKHESQSISYKQMANHIIDVNQNTKPLSADNSLIGNFYFSTIIDYRRTDGNLTINQNGTYQMTLTQHSAQKLSDTTDSKVVMMTTVESGNVQSLYGKMYLTPKNLVTIDYYYHGQNQNRLLPKEVNLKVNSKATGNQIDRAKIRIENDSNQLYLYSSDFTVRTRDNQANTKANLLTKSDSAQTSLEDSITQTKDYYDQYLSNPIASNADLMQLVAAISDNNDKKVGNLGVNFGDQYGTNLQPSDYQGISVSGSKQPLMQYMFLVSPSAYSENGPAVTTTKGKFLIYGSLDNKLFLLKQPDKDSTTVTWTMVKDFPLTVPKLKFSLN
;
A
#
# COMPACT_ATOMS: atom_id res chain seq x y z
N MET A 1 89.79 36.37 -8.54
CA MET A 1 88.83 35.87 -7.53
C MET A 1 87.77 36.93 -7.16
N SER A 2 87.22 37.67 -8.14
CA SER A 2 86.28 38.77 -7.88
C SER A 2 85.19 38.92 -8.95
N TYR A 3 84.71 37.80 -9.51
CA TYR A 3 83.59 37.80 -10.47
C TYR A 3 82.51 36.75 -10.19
N GLU A 4 82.71 35.82 -9.23
CA GLU A 4 81.70 34.79 -8.91
C GLU A 4 80.73 35.17 -7.78
N LYS A 5 80.99 36.24 -7.01
CA LYS A 5 80.09 36.66 -5.92
C LYS A 5 78.92 37.56 -6.37
N GLY A 6 79.00 38.21 -7.53
CA GLY A 6 77.96 39.13 -8.01
C GLY A 6 76.74 38.44 -8.63
N LEU A 7 76.95 37.33 -9.35
CA LEU A 7 75.87 36.59 -10.04
C LEU A 7 75.02 35.75 -9.07
N ILE A 8 75.62 35.23 -8.00
CA ILE A 8 74.89 34.43 -7.00
C ILE A 8 73.98 35.31 -6.14
N ASP A 9 74.38 36.55 -5.83
CA ASP A 9 73.57 37.46 -5.00
C ASP A 9 72.42 38.12 -5.79
N MET A 10 72.62 38.40 -7.09
CA MET A 10 71.53 38.82 -7.99
C MET A 10 70.51 37.71 -8.23
N GLY A 11 70.97 36.46 -8.46
CA GLY A 11 70.09 35.30 -8.61
C GLY A 11 69.23 35.07 -7.37
N LYS A 12 69.82 35.11 -6.17
CA LYS A 12 69.07 34.95 -4.91
C LYS A 12 68.05 36.07 -4.68
N LYS A 13 68.39 37.33 -4.96
CA LYS A 13 67.44 38.45 -4.85
C LYS A 13 66.32 38.35 -5.89
N PHE A 14 66.64 37.90 -7.11
CA PHE A 14 65.63 37.68 -8.16
C PHE A 14 64.69 36.53 -7.80
N TYR A 15 65.19 35.42 -7.28
CA TYR A 15 64.35 34.30 -6.81
C TYR A 15 63.49 34.67 -5.60
N ILE A 16 63.99 35.49 -4.67
CA ILE A 16 63.21 35.99 -3.52
C ILE A 16 62.09 36.93 -3.98
N VAL A 17 62.38 37.86 -4.90
CA VAL A 17 61.35 38.74 -5.47
C VAL A 17 60.32 37.94 -6.28
N LEU A 18 60.74 36.95 -7.05
CA LEU A 18 59.85 36.09 -7.83
C LEU A 18 58.96 35.22 -6.93
N SER A 19 59.50 34.70 -5.82
CA SER A 19 58.74 33.87 -4.88
C SER A 19 57.82 34.70 -3.97
N VAL A 20 58.16 35.94 -3.63
CA VAL A 20 57.24 36.89 -2.97
C VAL A 20 56.12 37.34 -3.93
N MET A 21 56.43 37.54 -5.22
CA MET A 21 55.40 37.81 -6.25
C MET A 21 54.48 36.60 -6.46
N PHE A 22 55.01 35.38 -6.50
CA PHE A 22 54.20 34.16 -6.59
C PHE A 22 53.32 33.98 -5.35
N LEU A 23 53.84 34.28 -4.15
CA LEU A 23 53.05 34.25 -2.92
C LEU A 23 51.92 35.28 -2.94
N PHE A 24 52.16 36.50 -3.44
CA PHE A 24 51.13 37.52 -3.61
C PHE A 24 50.10 37.17 -4.69
N CYS A 25 50.52 36.54 -5.81
CA CYS A 25 49.60 36.05 -6.84
C CYS A 25 48.72 34.90 -6.31
N VAL A 26 49.25 34.00 -5.49
CA VAL A 26 48.49 32.90 -4.87
C VAL A 26 47.50 33.43 -3.82
N ILE A 27 47.87 34.46 -3.05
CA ILE A 27 46.98 35.13 -2.07
C ILE A 27 45.84 35.89 -2.79
N LEU A 28 46.08 36.46 -3.98
CA LEU A 28 45.04 37.14 -4.77
C LEU A 28 44.09 36.20 -5.51
N THR A 29 44.51 34.96 -5.83
CA THR A 29 43.61 33.93 -6.39
C THR A 29 42.85 33.11 -5.33
N GLY A 30 43.23 33.24 -4.05
CA GLY A 30 42.61 32.53 -2.92
C GLY A 30 41.31 33.13 -2.37
N CYS A 31 40.94 34.35 -2.77
CA CYS A 31 39.61 34.86 -2.54
C CYS A 31 38.66 34.37 -3.63
N GLN A 32 38.23 33.11 -3.56
CA GLN A 32 36.96 32.75 -4.20
C GLN A 32 35.91 33.75 -3.70
N LYS A 33 35.27 34.47 -4.62
CA LYS A 33 34.13 35.33 -4.30
C LYS A 33 33.19 34.51 -3.43
N LYS A 34 33.08 34.87 -2.15
CA LYS A 34 32.13 34.25 -1.22
C LYS A 34 30.78 34.25 -1.92
N GLU A 35 30.22 33.08 -2.24
CA GLU A 35 28.97 32.99 -2.99
C GLU A 35 27.91 33.90 -2.32
N THR A 36 27.56 34.99 -2.99
CA THR A 36 26.55 35.97 -2.55
C THR A 36 25.15 35.55 -3.00
N SER A 37 24.93 34.24 -3.11
CA SER A 37 23.68 33.67 -3.58
C SER A 37 22.56 34.03 -2.61
N LYS A 38 21.50 34.65 -3.16
CA LYS A 38 20.24 34.93 -2.47
C LYS A 38 19.17 34.03 -3.03
N ILE A 39 18.20 33.65 -2.20
CA ILE A 39 16.99 32.96 -2.65
C ILE A 39 16.17 33.95 -3.48
N VAL A 40 15.81 33.56 -4.70
CA VAL A 40 14.99 34.38 -5.61
C VAL A 40 13.59 33.79 -5.74
N SER A 41 12.56 34.63 -5.67
CA SER A 41 11.22 34.26 -6.11
C SER A 41 11.10 34.48 -7.62
N SER A 42 10.49 33.54 -8.33
CA SER A 42 10.23 33.66 -9.77
C SER A 42 8.86 33.07 -10.10
N ASN A 43 8.37 33.33 -11.32
CA ASN A 43 7.10 32.76 -11.80
C ASN A 43 7.17 31.24 -12.09
N LYS A 44 8.31 30.60 -11.88
CA LYS A 44 8.48 29.15 -12.03
C LYS A 44 7.90 28.42 -10.83
N THR A 45 7.54 27.17 -11.03
CA THR A 45 7.27 26.24 -9.93
C THR A 45 8.60 25.73 -9.40
N TRP A 46 8.85 25.99 -8.12
CA TRP A 46 10.00 25.47 -7.38
C TRP A 46 9.62 24.20 -6.64
N TYR A 47 10.59 23.36 -6.37
CA TYR A 47 10.43 22.07 -5.71
C TYR A 47 11.44 21.98 -4.57
N LEU A 48 10.96 21.67 -3.37
CA LEU A 48 11.76 21.34 -2.20
C LEU A 48 11.76 19.82 -2.04
N PHE A 49 12.93 19.18 -2.09
CA PHE A 49 13.06 17.71 -2.06
C PHE A 49 14.42 17.27 -1.50
N GLN A 50 14.55 16.02 -1.07
CA GLN A 50 15.84 15.42 -0.65
C GLN A 50 16.48 14.59 -1.78
N ASP A 51 17.69 14.07 -1.59
CA ASP A 51 18.51 13.42 -2.63
C ASP A 51 17.81 12.29 -3.41
N GLN A 52 16.77 11.68 -2.86
CA GLN A 52 16.02 10.62 -3.53
C GLN A 52 15.03 11.12 -4.60
N GLY A 53 14.80 12.44 -4.76
CA GLY A 53 14.13 13.13 -5.90
C GLY A 53 12.70 12.71 -6.34
N GLU A 54 12.21 11.56 -5.91
CA GLU A 54 10.89 10.99 -6.18
C GLU A 54 10.00 10.98 -4.94
N ASN A 55 10.57 11.24 -3.77
CA ASN A 55 9.85 11.33 -2.50
C ASN A 55 9.96 12.74 -1.90
N ASP A 56 8.99 13.06 -1.03
CA ASP A 56 9.03 14.28 -0.23
C ASP A 56 9.25 15.58 -1.03
N THR A 57 8.39 15.82 -2.03
CA THR A 57 8.50 17.01 -2.88
C THR A 57 7.44 18.03 -2.50
N VAL A 58 7.85 19.24 -2.13
CA VAL A 58 6.94 20.38 -1.96
C VAL A 58 7.09 21.30 -3.16
N SER A 59 6.03 21.48 -3.93
CA SER A 59 5.98 22.52 -4.95
C SER A 59 5.62 23.87 -4.35
N ILE A 60 6.31 24.91 -4.81
CA ILE A 60 6.12 26.29 -4.39
C ILE A 60 6.04 27.14 -5.65
N LYS A 61 4.88 27.71 -5.90
CA LYS A 61 4.63 28.65 -6.99
C LYS A 61 4.40 30.03 -6.39
N PHE A 62 5.34 30.95 -6.64
CA PHE A 62 5.21 32.32 -6.17
C PHE A 62 4.09 33.05 -6.92
N LEU A 63 3.30 33.81 -6.18
CA LEU A 63 2.16 34.60 -6.65
C LEU A 63 2.44 36.10 -6.41
N LYS A 64 1.49 36.95 -6.81
CA LYS A 64 1.51 38.37 -6.50
C LYS A 64 1.41 38.62 -4.99
N ASP A 65 1.76 39.83 -4.57
CA ASP A 65 1.59 40.33 -3.19
C ASP A 65 2.30 39.49 -2.13
N GLN A 66 3.48 38.98 -2.48
CA GLN A 66 4.32 38.14 -1.61
C GLN A 66 3.58 36.92 -1.08
N ARG A 67 2.72 36.33 -1.90
CA ARG A 67 2.04 35.05 -1.60
C ARG A 67 2.66 33.92 -2.41
N ALA A 68 2.49 32.70 -1.93
CA ALA A 68 2.85 31.51 -2.69
C ALA A 68 1.75 30.46 -2.60
N GLU A 69 1.50 29.79 -3.70
CA GLU A 69 0.80 28.51 -3.71
C GLU A 69 1.82 27.44 -3.37
N ILE A 70 1.64 26.78 -2.23
CA ILE A 70 2.54 25.73 -1.78
C ILE A 70 1.75 24.43 -1.78
N LYS A 71 2.22 23.40 -2.49
CA LYS A 71 1.59 22.09 -2.50
C LYS A 71 2.59 21.01 -2.16
N ASP A 72 2.21 20.13 -1.24
CA ASP A 72 2.89 18.84 -1.10
C ASP A 72 2.51 17.98 -2.31
N ILE A 73 3.48 17.62 -3.15
CA ILE A 73 3.29 16.82 -4.37
C ILE A 73 4.08 15.51 -4.28
N THR A 74 3.69 14.54 -5.10
CA THR A 74 4.26 13.19 -5.04
C THR A 74 5.70 13.15 -5.54
N ASN A 75 6.04 13.86 -6.61
CA ASN A 75 7.38 13.89 -7.19
C ASN A 75 7.62 15.23 -7.86
N ILE A 76 8.87 15.53 -8.24
CA ILE A 76 9.18 16.71 -9.05
C ILE A 76 8.34 16.69 -10.33
N ASP A 77 7.62 17.79 -10.59
CA ASP A 77 6.63 17.96 -11.69
C ASP A 77 5.27 17.26 -11.50
N GLY A 78 4.99 16.71 -10.31
CA GLY A 78 3.68 16.18 -9.97
C GLY A 78 2.57 17.24 -10.12
N LYS A 79 1.47 16.87 -10.80
CA LYS A 79 0.32 17.75 -11.03
C LYS A 79 -0.71 17.72 -9.90
N VAL A 80 -0.68 16.65 -9.10
CA VAL A 80 -1.60 16.41 -7.99
C VAL A 80 -0.86 16.65 -6.68
N GLY A 81 -1.46 17.42 -5.79
CA GLY A 81 -0.88 17.74 -4.49
C GLY A 81 -1.83 18.47 -3.56
N ILE A 82 -1.45 18.52 -2.29
CA ILE A 82 -2.26 19.12 -1.22
C ILE A 82 -1.72 20.50 -0.88
N ASN A 83 -2.55 21.52 -0.98
CA ASN A 83 -2.18 22.90 -0.66
C ASN A 83 -1.80 23.03 0.82
N ARG A 84 -0.68 23.70 1.12
CA ARG A 84 -0.35 24.21 2.45
C ARG A 84 -1.04 25.56 2.63
N PHE A 85 -2.15 25.54 3.34
CA PHE A 85 -2.93 26.73 3.62
C PHE A 85 -2.38 27.49 4.84
N ASN A 86 -2.69 28.80 4.88
CA ASN A 86 -2.65 29.58 6.10
C ASN A 86 -4.08 29.59 6.67
N THR A 87 -4.24 29.59 7.99
CA THR A 87 -5.54 29.61 8.70
C THR A 87 -6.49 30.73 8.23
N HIS A 88 -5.96 31.78 7.60
CA HIS A 88 -6.72 32.94 7.12
C HIS A 88 -6.73 33.10 5.58
N PHE A 89 -5.89 32.34 4.84
CA PHE A 89 -5.74 32.50 3.39
C PHE A 89 -5.32 31.20 2.68
N ASN A 90 -5.92 30.92 1.53
CA ASN A 90 -5.60 29.76 0.69
C ASN A 90 -4.16 29.77 0.13
N ASN A 91 -3.45 30.89 0.19
CA ASN A 91 -2.05 31.03 -0.23
C ASN A 91 -1.24 31.75 0.86
N PRO A 92 -0.26 31.08 1.51
CA PRO A 92 0.56 31.68 2.55
C PRO A 92 1.39 32.86 2.03
N GLN A 93 1.59 33.85 2.88
CA GLN A 93 2.56 34.92 2.64
C GLN A 93 3.98 34.42 2.87
N TYR A 94 4.95 34.98 2.16
CA TYR A 94 6.36 34.71 2.35
C TYR A 94 7.16 35.98 2.62
N VAL A 95 8.19 35.86 3.46
CA VAL A 95 9.10 36.95 3.81
C VAL A 95 10.53 36.51 3.50
N LEU A 96 11.27 37.38 2.82
CA LEU A 96 12.70 37.24 2.62
C LEU A 96 13.45 37.94 3.75
N GLY A 97 14.40 37.25 4.38
CA GLY A 97 15.32 37.85 5.33
C GLY A 97 16.15 38.97 4.68
N ARG A 98 16.65 39.92 5.47
CA ARG A 98 17.42 41.07 4.95
C ARG A 98 18.66 40.67 4.14
N ASP A 99 19.28 39.54 4.48
CA ASP A 99 20.42 38.98 3.78
C ASP A 99 20.04 38.22 2.49
N GLY A 100 18.74 37.97 2.27
CA GLY A 100 18.20 37.16 1.18
C GLY A 100 18.54 35.67 1.27
N LYS A 101 19.11 35.20 2.38
CA LYS A 101 19.51 33.79 2.56
C LYS A 101 18.45 32.98 3.27
N THR A 102 17.48 33.62 3.91
CA THR A 102 16.36 32.94 4.56
C THR A 102 15.05 33.35 3.89
N MET A 103 14.20 32.38 3.56
CA MET A 103 12.84 32.59 3.09
C MET A 103 11.87 31.89 4.04
N THR A 104 10.92 32.63 4.58
CA THR A 104 9.95 32.11 5.55
C THR A 104 8.55 32.19 4.96
N PHE A 105 7.85 31.06 4.84
CA PHE A 105 6.43 31.02 4.48
C PHE A 105 5.58 30.84 5.74
N LYS A 106 4.61 31.72 5.93
CA LYS A 106 3.69 31.72 7.07
C LYS A 106 2.54 30.74 6.84
N THR A 107 2.71 29.48 7.27
CA THR A 107 1.67 28.43 7.12
C THR A 107 0.84 28.28 8.40
N ALA A 108 -0.28 27.54 8.33
CA ALA A 108 -1.27 27.45 9.41
C ALA A 108 -0.75 26.92 10.76
N LYS A 109 0.21 25.99 10.77
CA LYS A 109 0.68 25.31 12.00
C LYS A 109 2.13 25.64 12.35
N GLN A 110 3.01 25.68 11.34
CA GLN A 110 4.43 25.97 11.53
C GLN A 110 4.98 26.71 10.31
N ASP A 111 5.79 27.72 10.54
CA ASP A 111 6.49 28.42 9.47
C ASP A 111 7.40 27.47 8.69
N LEU A 112 7.34 27.52 7.36
CA LEU A 112 8.33 26.86 6.50
C LEU A 112 9.51 27.83 6.33
N VAL A 113 10.63 27.53 6.99
CA VAL A 113 11.83 28.37 6.96
C VAL A 113 12.93 27.71 6.13
N ILE A 114 13.18 28.24 4.95
CA ILE A 114 14.22 27.76 4.02
C ILE A 114 15.47 28.59 4.20
N LYS A 115 16.59 27.97 4.57
CA LYS A 115 17.90 28.63 4.71
C LYS A 115 18.83 28.20 3.59
N LEU A 116 19.32 29.14 2.80
CA LEU A 116 20.28 28.90 1.72
C LEU A 116 21.62 28.45 2.29
N VAL A 117 22.11 27.32 1.76
CA VAL A 117 23.46 26.79 2.07
C VAL A 117 24.41 27.14 0.93
N LYS A 118 24.11 26.68 -0.29
CA LYS A 118 24.92 26.93 -1.50
C LYS A 118 24.09 26.77 -2.76
N THR A 119 24.63 27.17 -3.91
CA THR A 119 23.99 26.94 -5.21
C THR A 119 23.84 25.44 -5.54
N TYR A 120 22.83 25.11 -6.35
CA TYR A 120 22.51 23.74 -6.75
C TYR A 120 22.19 23.65 -8.24
N HIS A 121 22.80 22.65 -8.90
CA HIS A 121 22.52 22.27 -10.27
C HIS A 121 22.82 20.78 -10.49
N GLU A 122 21.81 19.98 -10.82
CA GLU A 122 21.95 18.56 -11.14
C GLU A 122 20.85 18.09 -12.12
N ASN A 123 21.05 16.93 -12.73
CA ASN A 123 19.98 16.18 -13.40
C ASN A 123 19.38 15.18 -12.40
N VAL A 124 18.06 15.25 -12.20
CA VAL A 124 17.31 14.37 -11.30
C VAL A 124 16.21 13.68 -12.12
N TYR A 125 16.37 12.39 -12.39
CA TYR A 125 15.42 11.58 -13.17
C TYR A 125 15.03 12.21 -14.52
N GLY A 126 16.01 12.69 -15.29
CA GLY A 126 15.81 13.34 -16.60
C GLY A 126 15.32 14.78 -16.54
N LYS A 127 15.29 15.38 -15.33
CA LYS A 127 14.89 16.78 -15.10
C LYS A 127 16.13 17.57 -14.71
N HIS A 128 16.47 18.56 -15.53
CA HIS A 128 17.59 19.47 -15.25
C HIS A 128 17.11 20.49 -14.23
N MET A 129 17.67 20.45 -13.03
CA MET A 129 17.26 21.25 -11.90
C MET A 129 18.25 22.39 -11.66
N LYS A 130 17.75 23.58 -11.31
CA LYS A 130 18.58 24.70 -10.87
C LYS A 130 17.95 25.37 -9.65
N GLY A 131 18.76 25.68 -8.64
CA GLY A 131 18.31 26.32 -7.42
C GLY A 131 19.37 26.33 -6.34
N TYR A 132 19.02 25.86 -5.15
CA TYR A 132 19.88 25.91 -3.97
C TYR A 132 19.85 24.60 -3.18
N TYR A 133 20.98 24.24 -2.58
CA TYR A 133 20.95 23.41 -1.39
C TYR A 133 20.50 24.29 -0.24
N VAL A 134 19.55 23.79 0.52
CA VAL A 134 18.93 24.52 1.62
C VAL A 134 18.85 23.65 2.85
N GLN A 135 18.89 24.29 4.00
CA GLN A 135 18.57 23.66 5.26
C GLN A 135 17.13 24.02 5.62
N VAL A 136 16.40 23.02 6.09
CA VAL A 136 15.09 23.25 6.69
C VAL A 136 14.94 22.46 7.97
N GLY A 137 14.64 23.17 9.05
CA GLY A 137 14.86 22.62 10.39
C GLY A 137 16.33 22.22 10.55
N ASN A 138 16.56 20.96 10.91
CA ASN A 138 17.91 20.39 11.07
C ASN A 138 18.34 19.53 9.86
N GLU A 139 17.54 19.48 8.81
CA GLU A 139 17.72 18.55 7.69
C GLU A 139 18.10 19.31 6.40
N ASN A 140 18.85 18.64 5.52
CA ASN A 140 19.27 19.19 4.24
C ASN A 140 18.28 18.81 3.13
N TYR A 141 18.01 19.78 2.25
CA TYR A 141 17.12 19.66 1.10
C TYR A 141 17.73 20.38 -0.12
N LYS A 142 17.09 20.16 -1.26
CA LYS A 142 17.29 20.86 -2.53
C LYS A 142 16.03 21.68 -2.79
N PHE A 143 16.18 22.99 -3.02
CA PHE A 143 15.11 23.90 -3.41
C PHE A 143 15.38 24.42 -4.82
N ALA A 144 14.72 23.83 -5.82
CA ALA A 144 15.08 24.02 -7.22
C ALA A 144 13.88 23.97 -8.17
N TYR A 145 14.00 24.60 -9.32
CA TYR A 145 13.02 24.52 -10.41
C TYR A 145 13.60 23.80 -11.62
N ILE A 146 12.72 23.28 -12.48
CA ILE A 146 13.10 22.60 -13.73
C ILE A 146 13.52 23.66 -14.77
N THR A 147 14.72 23.55 -15.32
CA THR A 147 15.19 24.39 -16.43
C THR A 147 14.93 23.74 -17.80
N LYS A 148 15.07 22.42 -17.87
CA LYS A 148 14.93 21.63 -19.08
C LYS A 148 14.52 20.20 -18.71
N ARG A 149 13.83 19.54 -19.63
CA ARG A 149 13.55 18.11 -19.56
C ARG A 149 14.34 17.41 -20.65
N ASP A 150 14.92 16.28 -20.32
CA ASP A 150 15.39 15.37 -21.35
C ASP A 150 14.18 14.90 -22.17
N LYS A 151 14.39 14.62 -23.46
CA LYS A 151 13.35 13.99 -24.27
C LYS A 151 13.02 12.67 -23.63
N ALA A 152 11.73 12.40 -23.40
CA ALA A 152 11.29 11.12 -22.90
C ALA A 152 11.75 10.03 -23.88
N ASN A 153 12.79 9.29 -23.51
CA ASN A 153 12.94 7.94 -24.03
C ASN A 153 11.81 7.18 -23.38
N ILE A 154 10.73 6.96 -24.13
CA ILE A 154 9.69 6.00 -23.77
C ILE A 154 10.37 4.63 -23.85
N SER A 155 11.17 4.28 -22.84
CA SER A 155 11.54 2.89 -22.64
C SER A 155 10.23 2.18 -22.35
N LYS A 156 9.94 1.16 -23.16
CA LYS A 156 8.81 0.26 -22.93
C LYS A 156 8.89 -0.16 -21.47
N SER A 157 7.85 0.13 -20.68
CA SER A 157 7.79 -0.36 -19.32
C SER A 157 7.92 -1.88 -19.41
N THR A 158 9.02 -2.42 -18.89
CA THR A 158 9.13 -3.85 -18.68
C THR A 158 8.07 -4.17 -17.65
N LYS A 159 7.06 -4.95 -18.06
CA LYS A 159 6.13 -5.57 -17.10
C LYS A 159 7.01 -6.31 -16.08
N HIS A 160 6.93 -5.91 -14.82
CA HIS A 160 7.48 -6.72 -13.74
C HIS A 160 6.62 -7.98 -13.67
N GLU A 161 7.17 -9.10 -14.15
CA GLU A 161 6.51 -10.39 -14.06
C GLU A 161 6.61 -10.90 -12.64
N SER A 162 5.47 -11.27 -12.06
CA SER A 162 5.42 -11.88 -10.74
C SER A 162 6.09 -13.25 -10.81
N GLN A 163 7.07 -13.49 -9.94
CA GLN A 163 7.80 -14.74 -9.82
C GLN A 163 7.16 -15.62 -8.75
N SER A 164 6.84 -16.86 -9.10
CA SER A 164 6.45 -17.86 -8.11
C SER A 164 7.64 -18.21 -7.23
N ILE A 165 7.45 -18.19 -5.91
CA ILE A 165 8.45 -18.59 -4.92
C ILE A 165 7.84 -19.62 -3.96
N SER A 166 8.68 -20.26 -3.15
CA SER A 166 8.20 -21.07 -2.03
C SER A 166 7.95 -20.20 -0.78
N TYR A 167 7.09 -20.67 0.12
CA TYR A 167 6.86 -20.05 1.44
C TYR A 167 8.18 -19.74 2.17
N LYS A 168 9.09 -20.71 2.23
CA LYS A 168 10.37 -20.58 2.95
C LYS A 168 11.28 -19.48 2.41
N GLN A 169 11.13 -19.12 1.13
CA GLN A 169 11.94 -18.08 0.51
C GLN A 169 11.41 -16.67 0.81
N MET A 170 10.12 -16.52 1.15
CA MET A 170 9.49 -15.20 1.28
C MET A 170 10.16 -14.32 2.33
N ALA A 171 10.55 -14.89 3.47
CA ALA A 171 11.24 -14.16 4.54
C ALA A 171 12.56 -13.52 4.08
N ASN A 172 13.29 -14.16 3.16
CA ASN A 172 14.57 -13.65 2.65
C ASN A 172 14.43 -12.39 1.78
N HIS A 173 13.20 -12.09 1.35
CA HIS A 173 12.91 -10.94 0.50
C HIS A 173 12.33 -9.76 1.27
N ILE A 174 11.95 -9.95 2.54
CA ILE A 174 11.40 -8.87 3.38
C ILE A 174 12.52 -7.89 3.69
N ILE A 175 12.25 -6.61 3.44
CA ILE A 175 13.14 -5.50 3.78
C ILE A 175 13.04 -5.25 5.28
N ASP A 176 14.17 -5.30 5.97
CA ASP A 176 14.26 -4.92 7.37
C ASP A 176 14.00 -3.41 7.54
N VAL A 177 12.84 -3.08 8.11
CA VAL A 177 12.39 -1.71 8.30
C VAL A 177 13.08 -1.02 9.47
N ASN A 178 13.77 -1.73 10.34
CA ASN A 178 14.46 -1.15 11.49
C ASN A 178 15.82 -0.54 11.10
N GLN A 179 16.32 -0.83 9.90
CA GLN A 179 17.56 -0.25 9.41
C GLN A 179 17.35 1.21 8.97
N ASN A 180 18.20 2.10 9.48
CA ASN A 180 18.22 3.54 9.13
C ASN A 180 16.95 4.32 9.52
N THR A 181 16.26 3.94 10.60
CA THR A 181 15.12 4.71 11.10
C THR A 181 15.55 5.91 11.94
N LYS A 182 14.67 6.90 12.01
CA LYS A 182 14.81 8.04 12.91
C LYS A 182 13.73 7.95 14.00
N PRO A 183 14.11 7.88 15.29
CA PRO A 183 13.14 7.89 16.37
C PRO A 183 12.23 9.11 16.32
N LEU A 184 10.96 8.90 16.66
CA LEU A 184 10.00 9.96 16.89
C LEU A 184 10.26 10.60 18.25
N SER A 185 9.71 11.80 18.50
CA SER A 185 9.72 12.40 19.85
C SER A 185 8.83 11.59 20.80
N ALA A 186 9.23 11.46 22.07
CA ALA A 186 8.48 10.68 23.07
C ALA A 186 7.03 11.17 23.28
N ASP A 187 6.79 12.48 23.18
CA ASP A 187 5.46 13.08 23.38
C ASP A 187 4.60 13.10 22.11
N ASN A 188 4.94 12.30 21.09
CA ASN A 188 4.21 12.33 19.82
C ASN A 188 2.88 11.59 19.94
N SER A 189 1.77 12.33 19.90
CA SER A 189 0.39 11.80 19.92
C SER A 189 0.07 10.74 18.85
N LEU A 190 0.94 10.61 17.84
CA LEU A 190 0.84 9.67 16.72
C LEU A 190 1.41 8.29 17.03
N ILE A 191 2.11 8.11 18.14
CA ILE A 191 2.65 6.81 18.55
C ILE A 191 1.53 5.98 19.17
N GLY A 192 1.48 4.70 18.80
CA GLY A 192 0.49 3.74 19.30
C GLY A 192 -0.23 3.01 18.17
N ASN A 193 -1.32 2.34 18.53
CA ASN A 193 -2.17 1.61 17.60
C ASN A 193 -3.45 2.38 17.32
N PHE A 194 -3.97 2.28 16.10
CA PHE A 194 -5.13 3.01 15.64
C PHE A 194 -6.01 2.14 14.76
N TYR A 195 -7.32 2.23 14.95
CA TYR A 195 -8.30 1.71 14.01
C TYR A 195 -8.86 2.83 13.12
N PHE A 196 -9.14 2.48 11.87
CA PHE A 196 -9.89 3.33 10.95
C PHE A 196 -10.73 2.47 10.02
N SER A 197 -11.68 3.09 9.32
CA SER A 197 -12.45 2.43 8.27
C SER A 197 -12.40 3.28 7.03
N THR A 198 -12.36 2.63 5.86
CA THR A 198 -12.32 3.31 4.56
C THR A 198 -13.02 2.46 3.50
N ILE A 199 -13.04 2.93 2.26
CA ILE A 199 -13.53 2.19 1.09
C ILE A 199 -12.42 2.20 0.04
N ILE A 200 -12.12 1.02 -0.52
CA ILE A 200 -11.18 0.79 -1.62
C ILE A 200 -11.92 0.02 -2.70
N ASP A 201 -12.06 0.55 -3.91
CA ASP A 201 -12.77 -0.10 -5.02
C ASP A 201 -14.17 -0.64 -4.65
N TYR A 202 -14.99 0.17 -3.97
CA TYR A 202 -16.32 -0.19 -3.43
C TYR A 202 -16.33 -1.28 -2.34
N ARG A 203 -15.16 -1.63 -1.80
CA ARG A 203 -15.00 -2.59 -0.70
C ARG A 203 -14.87 -1.84 0.61
N ARG A 204 -15.80 -2.07 1.53
CA ARG A 204 -15.63 -1.61 2.92
C ARG A 204 -14.37 -2.28 3.48
N THR A 205 -13.50 -1.47 4.05
CA THR A 205 -12.17 -1.88 4.48
C THR A 205 -11.94 -1.44 5.90
N ASP A 206 -11.55 -2.38 6.75
CA ASP A 206 -11.14 -2.12 8.11
C ASP A 206 -9.62 -2.01 8.17
N GLY A 207 -9.15 -0.90 8.74
CA GLY A 207 -7.75 -0.59 8.84
C GLY A 207 -7.28 -0.61 10.29
N ASN A 208 -6.14 -1.24 10.53
CA ASN A 208 -5.37 -1.10 11.76
C ASN A 208 -4.01 -0.51 11.40
N LEU A 209 -3.55 0.51 12.13
CA LEU A 209 -2.26 1.16 11.93
C LEU A 209 -1.51 1.21 13.28
N THR A 210 -0.27 0.74 13.28
CA THR A 210 0.66 0.86 14.41
C THR A 210 1.80 1.76 14.01
N ILE A 211 2.13 2.74 14.84
CA ILE A 211 3.30 3.61 14.70
C ILE A 211 4.18 3.46 15.95
N ASN A 212 5.42 3.04 15.74
CA ASN A 212 6.37 2.77 16.80
C ASN A 212 7.28 3.98 17.08
N GLN A 213 7.78 4.06 18.32
CA GLN A 213 8.70 5.12 18.77
C GLN A 213 9.97 5.23 17.92
N ASN A 214 10.47 4.10 17.41
CA ASN A 214 11.68 4.05 16.58
C ASN A 214 11.47 4.61 15.15
N GLY A 215 10.26 5.03 14.79
CA GLY A 215 9.95 5.57 13.46
C GLY A 215 9.58 4.51 12.42
N THR A 216 9.24 3.29 12.83
CA THR A 216 8.60 2.29 11.93
C THR A 216 7.08 2.34 12.05
N TYR A 217 6.39 1.85 11.03
CA TYR A 217 4.95 1.59 11.12
C TYR A 217 4.59 0.23 10.51
N GLN A 218 3.40 -0.24 10.87
CA GLN A 218 2.71 -1.31 10.18
C GLN A 218 1.24 -0.94 9.99
N MET A 219 0.68 -1.24 8.82
CA MET A 219 -0.72 -1.06 8.52
C MET A 219 -1.32 -2.33 7.95
N THR A 220 -2.36 -2.84 8.59
CA THR A 220 -3.16 -3.97 8.11
C THR A 220 -4.49 -3.45 7.59
N LEU A 221 -4.86 -3.84 6.38
CA LEU A 221 -6.16 -3.56 5.78
C LEU A 221 -6.87 -4.87 5.49
N THR A 222 -8.07 -5.06 6.03
CA THR A 222 -8.95 -6.18 5.72
C THR A 222 -10.05 -5.68 4.80
N GLN A 223 -10.02 -6.09 3.54
CA GLN A 223 -11.01 -5.71 2.52
C GLN A 223 -12.10 -6.75 2.43
N HIS A 224 -13.33 -6.32 2.64
CA HIS A 224 -14.51 -7.16 2.47
C HIS A 224 -14.97 -7.19 1.01
N SER A 225 -15.90 -8.08 0.68
CA SER A 225 -16.48 -8.14 -0.67
C SER A 225 -17.15 -6.82 -1.02
N ALA A 226 -17.11 -6.46 -2.31
CA ALA A 226 -17.72 -5.24 -2.79
C ALA A 226 -19.23 -5.25 -2.49
N GLN A 227 -19.75 -4.10 -2.05
CA GLN A 227 -21.15 -3.92 -1.72
C GLN A 227 -21.62 -2.54 -2.16
N LYS A 228 -22.93 -2.32 -2.26
CA LYS A 228 -23.43 -0.99 -2.60
C LYS A 228 -23.14 -0.05 -1.44
N LEU A 229 -22.81 1.20 -1.76
CA LEU A 229 -22.54 2.21 -0.73
C LEU A 229 -23.75 2.44 0.18
N SER A 230 -24.96 2.28 -0.37
CA SER A 230 -26.25 2.38 0.33
C SER A 230 -26.52 1.26 1.33
N ASP A 231 -25.77 0.16 1.29
CA ASP A 231 -26.04 -0.99 2.15
C ASP A 231 -25.78 -0.62 3.62
N THR A 232 -26.74 -0.93 4.49
CA THR A 232 -26.68 -0.58 5.92
C THR A 232 -25.85 -1.56 6.73
N THR A 233 -25.60 -2.75 6.18
CA THR A 233 -24.84 -3.82 6.84
C THR A 233 -23.52 -4.05 6.11
N ASP A 234 -22.44 -4.26 6.86
CA ASP A 234 -21.15 -4.62 6.27
C ASP A 234 -21.20 -6.08 5.79
N SER A 235 -20.65 -6.32 4.62
CA SER A 235 -20.34 -7.66 4.15
C SER A 235 -19.38 -8.28 5.14
N LYS A 236 -19.71 -9.49 5.58
CA LYS A 236 -18.81 -10.27 6.43
C LYS A 236 -17.72 -10.97 5.62
N VAL A 237 -17.86 -11.02 4.30
CA VAL A 237 -17.01 -11.80 3.40
C VAL A 237 -15.68 -11.11 3.21
N VAL A 238 -14.59 -11.70 3.69
CA VAL A 238 -13.23 -11.17 3.54
C VAL A 238 -12.63 -11.63 2.22
N MET A 239 -12.25 -10.68 1.36
CA MET A 239 -11.61 -11.01 0.07
C MET A 239 -10.09 -11.00 0.17
N MET A 240 -9.55 -10.03 0.88
CA MET A 240 -8.13 -9.73 0.85
C MET A 240 -7.71 -9.10 2.17
N THR A 241 -6.55 -9.51 2.68
CA THR A 241 -5.84 -8.82 3.76
C THR A 241 -4.53 -8.32 3.22
N THR A 242 -4.23 -7.02 3.38
CA THR A 242 -2.91 -6.47 3.07
C THR A 242 -2.20 -6.05 4.34
N VAL A 243 -0.95 -6.47 4.52
CA VAL A 243 -0.07 -6.03 5.62
C VAL A 243 1.09 -5.25 5.02
N GLU A 244 1.16 -3.97 5.37
CA GLU A 244 2.17 -3.03 4.89
C GLU A 244 3.09 -2.67 6.05
N SER A 245 4.41 -2.70 5.83
CA SER A 245 5.38 -2.21 6.83
C SER A 245 6.40 -1.28 6.20
N GLY A 246 6.88 -0.33 7.00
CA GLY A 246 7.84 0.66 6.51
C GLY A 246 8.27 1.68 7.55
N ASN A 247 8.72 2.82 7.06
CA ASN A 247 9.24 3.90 7.88
C ASN A 247 8.29 5.09 7.89
N VAL A 248 8.30 5.82 8.99
CA VAL A 248 7.58 7.07 9.14
C VAL A 248 8.54 8.22 8.87
N GLN A 249 8.14 9.10 7.96
CA GLN A 249 8.90 10.30 7.64
C GLN A 249 8.17 11.53 8.20
N SER A 250 8.82 12.22 9.12
CA SER A 250 8.31 13.48 9.69
C SER A 250 8.77 14.67 8.87
N LEU A 251 7.82 15.43 8.36
CA LEU A 251 8.03 16.53 7.45
C LEU A 251 7.06 17.66 7.78
N TYR A 252 7.55 18.73 8.41
CA TYR A 252 6.78 19.96 8.63
C TYR A 252 5.45 19.77 9.37
N GLY A 253 5.46 19.02 10.47
CA GLY A 253 4.25 18.75 11.27
C GLY A 253 3.29 17.75 10.60
N LYS A 254 3.74 17.06 9.55
CA LYS A 254 3.02 15.98 8.86
C LYS A 254 3.85 14.71 8.92
N MET A 255 3.17 13.57 9.00
CA MET A 255 3.83 12.26 8.98
C MET A 255 3.42 11.51 7.73
N TYR A 256 4.39 11.00 7.00
CA TYR A 256 4.17 10.18 5.82
C TYR A 256 4.57 8.75 6.11
N LEU A 257 3.72 7.82 5.69
CA LEU A 257 4.00 6.40 5.75
C LEU A 257 4.73 6.03 4.44
N THR A 258 5.96 5.55 4.57
CA THR A 258 6.80 5.15 3.45
C THR A 258 6.92 3.63 3.42
N PRO A 259 6.16 2.93 2.57
CA PRO A 259 6.14 1.48 2.57
C PRO A 259 7.45 0.90 2.05
N LYS A 260 7.89 -0.18 2.70
CA LYS A 260 9.05 -1.00 2.32
C LYS A 260 8.64 -2.40 1.93
N ASN A 261 7.61 -2.93 2.59
CA ASN A 261 7.03 -4.23 2.32
C ASN A 261 5.52 -4.10 2.21
N LEU A 262 4.92 -4.83 1.28
CA LEU A 262 3.48 -5.04 1.18
C LEU A 262 3.24 -6.52 0.92
N VAL A 263 2.64 -7.18 1.90
CA VAL A 263 2.10 -8.54 1.76
C VAL A 263 0.62 -8.44 1.45
N THR A 264 0.18 -9.13 0.41
CA THR A 264 -1.24 -9.30 0.06
C THR A 264 -1.60 -10.77 0.22
N ILE A 265 -2.62 -11.06 1.03
CA ILE A 265 -3.20 -12.39 1.22
C ILE A 265 -4.60 -12.35 0.63
N ASP A 266 -4.80 -13.07 -0.47
CA ASP A 266 -6.11 -13.23 -1.08
C ASP A 266 -6.78 -14.51 -0.58
N TYR A 267 -8.10 -14.46 -0.41
CA TYR A 267 -8.90 -15.59 0.05
C TYR A 267 -9.88 -16.02 -1.05
N TYR A 268 -10.25 -17.29 -1.04
CA TYR A 268 -11.48 -17.71 -1.70
C TYR A 268 -12.66 -17.15 -0.92
N TYR A 269 -13.50 -16.37 -1.61
CA TYR A 269 -14.57 -15.61 -0.97
C TYR A 269 -15.98 -16.07 -1.37
N HIS A 270 -16.11 -16.83 -2.47
CA HIS A 270 -17.36 -17.50 -2.84
C HIS A 270 -17.65 -18.65 -1.87
N GLY A 271 -18.86 -18.71 -1.33
CA GLY A 271 -19.24 -19.75 -0.36
C GLY A 271 -18.40 -19.74 0.93
N GLN A 272 -17.76 -18.62 1.25
CA GLN A 272 -16.76 -18.53 2.31
C GLN A 272 -17.33 -18.84 3.71
N ASN A 273 -16.61 -19.68 4.45
CA ASN A 273 -16.81 -19.92 5.87
C ASN A 273 -16.11 -18.80 6.67
N GLN A 274 -16.90 -17.91 7.27
CA GLN A 274 -16.35 -16.74 7.98
C GLN A 274 -15.54 -17.08 9.23
N ASN A 275 -15.74 -18.27 9.80
CA ASN A 275 -14.95 -18.75 10.93
C ASN A 275 -13.71 -19.50 10.47
N ARG A 276 -13.62 -19.81 9.16
CA ARG A 276 -12.54 -20.60 8.61
C ARG A 276 -12.21 -20.18 7.17
N LEU A 277 -11.38 -19.15 7.00
CA LEU A 277 -11.09 -18.56 5.69
C LEU A 277 -10.08 -19.40 4.91
N LEU A 278 -10.35 -19.76 3.66
CA LEU A 278 -9.38 -20.49 2.83
C LEU A 278 -8.47 -19.52 2.05
N PRO A 279 -7.17 -19.40 2.38
CA PRO A 279 -6.25 -18.56 1.63
C PRO A 279 -5.96 -19.14 0.24
N LYS A 280 -5.85 -18.26 -0.74
CA LYS A 280 -5.63 -18.57 -2.16
C LYS A 280 -4.20 -18.26 -2.58
N GLU A 281 -3.72 -17.07 -2.27
CA GLU A 281 -2.39 -16.60 -2.65
C GLU A 281 -1.83 -15.60 -1.66
N VAL A 282 -0.50 -15.59 -1.56
CA VAL A 282 0.29 -14.61 -0.81
C VAL A 282 1.28 -13.98 -1.78
N ASN A 283 1.18 -12.66 -1.98
CA ASN A 283 2.08 -11.88 -2.83
C ASN A 283 2.87 -10.88 -1.98
N LEU A 284 4.19 -10.85 -2.16
CA LEU A 284 5.07 -9.86 -1.56
C LEU A 284 5.52 -8.86 -2.63
N LYS A 285 5.39 -7.58 -2.32
CA LYS A 285 6.00 -6.47 -3.07
C LYS A 285 6.92 -5.69 -2.15
N VAL A 286 8.07 -5.26 -2.66
CA VAL A 286 9.07 -4.54 -1.88
C VAL A 286 9.49 -3.23 -2.52
N ASN A 287 10.00 -2.33 -1.69
CA ASN A 287 10.60 -1.08 -2.11
C ASN A 287 12.05 -1.01 -1.62
N SER A 288 12.98 -1.33 -2.52
CA SER A 288 14.41 -1.40 -2.21
C SER A 288 15.25 -0.69 -3.27
N LYS A 289 16.52 -0.40 -2.95
CA LYS A 289 17.47 0.14 -3.93
C LYS A 289 17.72 -0.84 -5.09
N ALA A 290 17.64 -2.15 -4.84
CA ALA A 290 17.95 -3.18 -5.81
C ALA A 290 16.78 -3.45 -6.77
N THR A 291 15.55 -3.42 -6.24
CA THR A 291 14.32 -3.78 -6.98
C THR A 291 13.50 -2.57 -7.44
N GLY A 292 13.81 -1.38 -6.94
CA GLY A 292 12.96 -0.20 -7.11
C GLY A 292 11.71 -0.28 -6.22
N ASN A 293 10.78 0.66 -6.42
CA ASN A 293 9.50 0.66 -5.72
C ASN A 293 8.47 -0.18 -6.50
N GLN A 294 8.13 -1.36 -6.00
CA GLN A 294 7.09 -2.22 -6.57
C GLN A 294 5.72 -2.00 -5.91
N ILE A 295 5.66 -1.18 -4.86
CA ILE A 295 4.46 -0.89 -4.10
C ILE A 295 3.77 0.29 -4.79
N ASP A 296 2.87 -0.04 -5.70
CA ASP A 296 2.03 0.92 -6.43
C ASP A 296 0.85 1.37 -5.55
N ARG A 297 1.14 2.30 -4.63
CA ARG A 297 0.16 2.94 -3.75
C ARG A 297 0.36 4.44 -3.71
N ALA A 298 -0.75 5.16 -3.59
CA ALA A 298 -0.72 6.57 -3.27
C ALA A 298 -0.06 6.81 -1.91
N LYS A 299 0.57 7.98 -1.77
CA LYS A 299 1.21 8.36 -0.52
C LYS A 299 0.17 8.51 0.59
N ILE A 300 0.48 7.89 1.73
CA ILE A 300 -0.34 7.95 2.93
C ILE A 300 0.26 8.97 3.89
N ARG A 301 -0.59 9.84 4.43
CA ARG A 301 -0.19 10.89 5.37
C ARG A 301 -1.12 10.96 6.56
N ILE A 302 -0.56 11.28 7.72
CA ILE A 302 -1.31 11.51 8.95
C ILE A 302 -1.15 12.96 9.39
N GLU A 303 -2.27 13.58 9.76
CA GLU A 303 -2.30 14.92 10.34
C GLU A 303 -3.22 14.96 11.57
N ASN A 304 -2.87 15.79 12.53
CA ASN A 304 -3.77 16.20 13.61
C ASN A 304 -4.66 17.36 13.12
N ASP A 305 -5.96 17.27 13.30
CA ASP A 305 -6.92 18.34 13.03
C ASP A 305 -8.00 18.34 14.11
N SER A 306 -8.27 19.48 14.73
CA SER A 306 -9.22 19.60 15.84
C SER A 306 -9.05 18.56 16.96
N ASN A 307 -7.81 18.27 17.39
CA ASN A 307 -7.45 17.25 18.39
C ASN A 307 -7.79 15.80 17.98
N GLN A 308 -8.09 15.56 16.71
CA GLN A 308 -8.30 14.23 16.13
C GLN A 308 -7.21 13.92 15.11
N LEU A 309 -6.90 12.64 14.93
CA LEU A 309 -5.89 12.20 13.97
C LEU A 309 -6.56 11.67 12.70
N TYR A 310 -6.02 12.06 11.56
CA TYR A 310 -6.62 11.78 10.26
C TYR A 310 -5.62 11.19 9.29
N LEU A 311 -6.04 10.12 8.61
CA LEU A 311 -5.28 9.45 7.56
C LEU A 311 -5.80 9.88 6.18
N TYR A 312 -4.88 10.39 5.36
CA TYR A 312 -5.10 10.87 4.00
C TYR A 312 -4.41 9.95 3.00
N SER A 313 -5.14 9.50 1.99
CA SER A 313 -4.63 8.82 0.80
C SER A 313 -5.61 8.99 -0.34
N SER A 314 -5.14 9.11 -1.59
CA SER A 314 -6.03 9.14 -2.76
C SER A 314 -6.59 7.76 -3.13
N ASP A 315 -5.98 6.69 -2.62
CA ASP A 315 -6.49 5.32 -2.81
C ASP A 315 -7.69 5.03 -1.91
N PHE A 316 -7.96 5.90 -0.93
CA PHE A 316 -8.92 5.68 0.14
C PHE A 316 -10.10 6.63 0.02
N THR A 317 -11.30 6.08 -0.10
CA THR A 317 -12.53 6.84 0.02
C THR A 317 -12.96 6.91 1.48
N VAL A 318 -13.29 8.12 1.94
CA VAL A 318 -13.60 8.37 3.35
C VAL A 318 -14.92 7.73 3.74
N ARG A 319 -14.90 6.92 4.81
CA ARG A 319 -16.10 6.44 5.50
C ARG A 319 -16.26 7.25 6.79
N THR A 320 -17.01 8.34 6.72
CA THR A 320 -17.20 9.25 7.86
C THR A 320 -17.81 8.54 9.04
N ARG A 321 -17.23 8.76 10.23
CA ARG A 321 -17.76 8.27 11.51
C ARG A 321 -18.52 9.37 12.26
N ASP A 322 -19.35 8.97 13.20
CA ASP A 322 -19.99 9.91 14.13
C ASP A 322 -18.93 10.71 14.89
N ASN A 323 -19.18 12.01 15.10
CA ASN A 323 -18.28 12.95 15.78
C ASN A 323 -16.94 13.21 15.06
N GLN A 324 -16.82 12.83 13.78
CA GLN A 324 -15.67 13.17 12.95
C GLN A 324 -15.75 14.64 12.51
N ALA A 325 -14.83 15.48 12.99
CA ALA A 325 -14.80 16.91 12.65
C ALA A 325 -14.46 17.17 11.17
N ASN A 326 -13.53 16.41 10.60
CA ASN A 326 -13.06 16.57 9.23
C ASN A 326 -13.52 15.41 8.35
N THR A 327 -14.45 15.67 7.44
CA THR A 327 -15.07 14.66 6.56
C THR A 327 -14.26 14.32 5.30
N LYS A 328 -13.04 14.86 5.16
CA LYS A 328 -12.17 14.68 3.98
C LYS A 328 -11.03 13.68 4.21
N ALA A 329 -10.97 13.03 5.37
CA ALA A 329 -9.97 12.01 5.68
C ALA A 329 -10.53 10.93 6.60
N ASN A 330 -9.86 9.78 6.69
CA ASN A 330 -10.28 8.70 7.58
C ASN A 330 -9.83 9.03 9.01
N LEU A 331 -10.77 9.04 9.95
CA LEU A 331 -10.47 9.24 11.36
C LEU A 331 -9.69 8.04 11.92
N LEU A 332 -8.53 8.31 12.51
CA LEU A 332 -7.74 7.35 13.29
C LEU A 332 -8.21 7.38 14.74
N THR A 333 -8.71 6.25 15.23
CA THR A 333 -9.15 6.06 16.62
C THR A 333 -8.13 5.24 17.37
N LYS A 334 -7.59 5.73 18.50
CA LYS A 334 -6.62 4.98 19.32
C LYS A 334 -7.17 3.60 19.72
N SER A 335 -6.26 2.65 19.82
CA SER A 335 -6.52 1.26 20.18
C SER A 335 -5.39 0.71 21.04
N ASP A 336 -5.73 -0.20 21.93
CA ASP A 336 -4.77 -0.98 22.72
C ASP A 336 -4.48 -2.35 22.09
N SER A 337 -5.13 -2.68 20.97
CA SER A 337 -4.91 -3.95 20.27
C SER A 337 -3.56 -3.95 19.56
N ALA A 338 -2.71 -4.91 19.93
CA ALA A 338 -1.49 -5.21 19.19
C ALA A 338 -1.81 -5.75 17.79
N GLN A 339 -0.95 -5.44 16.82
CA GLN A 339 -1.03 -6.03 15.50
C GLN A 339 -0.16 -7.27 15.39
N THR A 340 -0.66 -8.26 14.65
CA THR A 340 0.17 -9.34 14.12
C THR A 340 1.23 -8.76 13.20
N SER A 341 2.51 -9.12 13.39
CA SER A 341 3.57 -8.63 12.52
C SER A 341 3.40 -9.13 11.08
N LEU A 342 4.06 -8.48 10.12
CA LEU A 342 4.05 -8.91 8.72
C LEU A 342 4.57 -10.34 8.55
N GLU A 343 5.65 -10.70 9.23
CA GLU A 343 6.24 -12.05 9.19
C GLU A 343 5.32 -13.10 9.83
N ASP A 344 4.73 -12.76 10.98
CA ASP A 344 3.76 -13.63 11.64
C ASP A 344 2.51 -13.82 10.78
N SER A 345 2.07 -12.79 10.06
CA SER A 345 0.90 -12.88 9.17
C SER A 345 1.13 -13.89 8.03
N ILE A 346 2.35 -13.94 7.47
CA ILE A 346 2.72 -14.94 6.45
C ILE A 346 2.74 -16.34 7.06
N THR A 347 3.37 -16.50 8.23
CA THR A 347 3.48 -17.79 8.92
C THR A 347 2.12 -18.31 9.36
N GLN A 348 1.31 -17.50 10.03
CA GLN A 348 -0.05 -17.85 10.43
C GLN A 348 -0.90 -18.24 9.23
N THR A 349 -0.80 -17.53 8.09
CA THR A 349 -1.53 -17.90 6.87
C THR A 349 -1.15 -19.28 6.35
N LYS A 350 0.16 -19.60 6.37
CA LYS A 350 0.67 -20.90 5.95
C LYS A 350 0.23 -22.02 6.90
N ASP A 351 0.38 -21.82 8.20
CA ASP A 351 -0.03 -22.78 9.23
C ASP A 351 -1.53 -23.05 9.14
N TYR A 352 -2.32 -21.99 8.92
CA TYR A 352 -3.76 -22.08 8.72
C TYR A 352 -4.13 -22.92 7.49
N TYR A 353 -3.42 -22.72 6.39
CA TYR A 353 -3.57 -23.51 5.18
C TYR A 353 -3.18 -24.98 5.38
N ASP A 354 -2.14 -25.27 6.16
CA ASP A 354 -1.75 -26.66 6.47
C ASP A 354 -2.78 -27.38 7.33
N GLN A 355 -3.45 -26.67 8.24
CA GLN A 355 -4.61 -27.20 8.95
C GLN A 355 -5.78 -27.51 8.02
N TYR A 356 -5.95 -26.74 6.94
CA TYR A 356 -6.92 -27.05 5.89
C TYR A 356 -6.55 -28.32 5.13
N LEU A 357 -5.27 -28.53 4.82
CA LEU A 357 -4.82 -29.73 4.13
C LEU A 357 -5.04 -31.01 4.95
N SER A 358 -4.83 -30.95 6.27
CA SER A 358 -5.00 -32.11 7.15
C SER A 358 -6.47 -32.44 7.42
N ASN A 359 -7.34 -31.42 7.52
CA ASN A 359 -8.77 -31.59 7.72
C ASN A 359 -9.60 -30.64 6.82
N PRO A 360 -9.80 -30.99 5.54
CA PRO A 360 -10.44 -30.08 4.57
C PRO A 360 -11.91 -29.77 4.88
N ILE A 361 -12.64 -30.71 5.47
CA ILE A 361 -14.09 -30.60 5.67
C ILE A 361 -14.44 -31.04 7.10
N ALA A 362 -14.81 -30.07 7.95
CA ALA A 362 -15.32 -30.32 9.30
C ALA A 362 -16.77 -29.86 9.49
N SER A 363 -17.36 -29.19 8.49
CA SER A 363 -18.70 -28.61 8.54
C SER A 363 -19.32 -28.44 7.14
N ASN A 364 -20.63 -28.19 7.09
CA ASN A 364 -21.32 -27.79 5.85
C ASN A 364 -20.69 -26.55 5.21
N ALA A 365 -20.22 -25.60 6.03
CA ALA A 365 -19.56 -24.39 5.55
C ALA A 365 -18.19 -24.66 4.94
N ASP A 366 -17.43 -25.61 5.51
CA ASP A 366 -16.15 -26.02 4.92
C ASP A 366 -16.35 -26.76 3.59
N LEU A 367 -17.34 -27.65 3.49
CA LEU A 367 -17.68 -28.31 2.23
C LEU A 367 -18.03 -27.29 1.15
N MET A 368 -18.92 -26.34 1.48
CA MET A 368 -19.34 -25.29 0.56
C MET A 368 -18.15 -24.44 0.09
N GLN A 369 -17.32 -23.97 1.02
CA GLN A 369 -16.15 -23.16 0.69
C GLN A 369 -15.15 -23.94 -0.17
N LEU A 370 -14.89 -25.21 0.16
CA LEU A 370 -13.96 -26.04 -0.61
C LEU A 370 -14.45 -26.27 -2.04
N VAL A 371 -15.72 -26.62 -2.21
CA VAL A 371 -16.31 -26.83 -3.54
C VAL A 371 -16.34 -25.52 -4.34
N ALA A 372 -16.66 -24.40 -3.70
CA ALA A 372 -16.59 -23.08 -4.32
C ALA A 372 -15.16 -22.73 -4.77
N ALA A 373 -14.15 -22.98 -3.94
CA ALA A 373 -12.75 -22.74 -4.27
C ALA A 373 -12.24 -23.62 -5.42
N ILE A 374 -12.66 -24.89 -5.48
CA ILE A 374 -12.35 -25.76 -6.62
C ILE A 374 -13.05 -25.24 -7.89
N SER A 375 -14.32 -24.86 -7.78
CA SER A 375 -15.12 -24.30 -8.89
C SER A 375 -14.52 -23.00 -9.43
N ASP A 376 -14.01 -22.11 -8.57
CA ASP A 376 -13.34 -20.86 -8.97
C ASP A 376 -12.08 -21.11 -9.83
N ASN A 377 -11.45 -22.28 -9.68
CA ASN A 377 -10.31 -22.70 -10.50
C ASN A 377 -10.70 -23.53 -11.72
N ASN A 378 -11.99 -23.83 -11.92
CA ASN A 378 -12.52 -24.70 -12.97
C ASN A 378 -13.73 -24.07 -13.68
N ASP A 379 -13.57 -22.84 -14.18
CA ASP A 379 -14.59 -22.11 -14.96
C ASP A 379 -15.97 -22.01 -14.28
N LYS A 380 -16.00 -21.90 -12.95
CA LYS A 380 -17.21 -21.85 -12.13
C LYS A 380 -18.09 -23.11 -12.27
N LYS A 381 -17.47 -24.28 -12.43
CA LYS A 381 -18.16 -25.56 -12.55
C LYS A 381 -17.87 -26.50 -11.38
N VAL A 382 -18.87 -27.30 -11.04
CA VAL A 382 -18.76 -28.46 -10.15
C VAL A 382 -19.14 -29.70 -10.96
N GLY A 383 -18.15 -30.54 -11.26
CA GLY A 383 -18.26 -31.52 -12.34
C GLY A 383 -18.55 -30.81 -13.67
N ASN A 384 -19.65 -31.18 -14.32
CA ASN A 384 -20.07 -30.59 -15.59
C ASN A 384 -21.12 -29.47 -15.45
N LEU A 385 -21.48 -29.09 -14.22
CA LEU A 385 -22.56 -28.13 -13.96
C LEU A 385 -21.98 -26.77 -13.56
N GLY A 386 -22.40 -25.70 -14.23
CA GLY A 386 -22.04 -24.35 -13.82
C GLY A 386 -22.83 -23.92 -12.58
N VAL A 387 -22.14 -23.38 -11.58
CA VAL A 387 -22.70 -22.93 -10.30
C VAL A 387 -22.53 -21.42 -10.13
N ASN A 388 -23.40 -20.77 -9.35
CA ASN A 388 -23.35 -19.33 -9.09
C ASN A 388 -23.35 -19.02 -7.59
N PHE A 389 -22.15 -18.91 -7.01
CA PHE A 389 -21.95 -18.47 -5.64
C PHE A 389 -22.07 -16.93 -5.46
N GLY A 390 -22.35 -16.17 -6.52
CA GLY A 390 -22.69 -14.75 -6.43
C GLY A 390 -24.19 -14.47 -6.25
N ASP A 391 -25.02 -15.51 -6.31
CA ASP A 391 -26.47 -15.43 -6.11
C ASP A 391 -26.85 -16.05 -4.75
N GLN A 392 -27.60 -17.15 -4.73
CA GLN A 392 -28.07 -17.77 -3.50
C GLN A 392 -27.32 -19.07 -3.20
N TYR A 393 -26.89 -19.22 -1.95
CA TYR A 393 -26.28 -20.43 -1.45
C TYR A 393 -26.51 -20.55 0.06
N GLY A 394 -26.32 -21.75 0.62
CA GLY A 394 -26.53 -21.95 2.05
C GLY A 394 -26.11 -23.32 2.56
N THR A 395 -25.92 -23.37 3.88
CA THR A 395 -25.38 -24.53 4.61
C THR A 395 -26.34 -25.07 5.66
N ASN A 396 -27.51 -24.44 5.85
CA ASN A 396 -28.51 -24.84 6.82
C ASN A 396 -29.38 -25.98 6.28
N LEU A 397 -28.75 -27.13 6.02
CA LEU A 397 -29.37 -28.37 5.58
C LEU A 397 -29.01 -29.47 6.58
N GLN A 398 -30.00 -30.27 6.95
CA GLN A 398 -29.78 -31.48 7.74
C GLN A 398 -29.69 -32.68 6.79
N PRO A 399 -28.65 -33.53 6.88
CA PRO A 399 -28.54 -34.70 6.02
C PRO A 399 -29.73 -35.65 6.08
N SER A 400 -30.40 -35.74 7.24
CA SER A 400 -31.61 -36.54 7.44
C SER A 400 -32.78 -36.12 6.55
N ASP A 401 -32.88 -34.84 6.21
CA ASP A 401 -33.98 -34.29 5.40
C ASP A 401 -33.88 -34.73 3.93
N TYR A 402 -32.70 -35.20 3.52
CA TYR A 402 -32.37 -35.59 2.15
C TYR A 402 -31.86 -37.04 2.09
N GLN A 403 -32.54 -37.93 2.82
CA GLN A 403 -32.27 -39.37 2.78
C GLN A 403 -32.45 -39.92 1.35
N GLY A 404 -31.33 -40.22 0.68
CA GLY A 404 -31.36 -40.75 -0.67
C GLY A 404 -31.84 -42.20 -0.73
N ILE A 405 -32.51 -42.55 -1.82
CA ILE A 405 -32.91 -43.91 -2.20
C ILE A 405 -32.14 -44.27 -3.48
N SER A 406 -31.53 -45.46 -3.48
CA SER A 406 -30.78 -45.99 -4.62
C SER A 406 -31.73 -46.44 -5.74
N VAL A 407 -31.17 -46.72 -6.93
CA VAL A 407 -31.95 -47.25 -8.06
C VAL A 407 -32.61 -48.60 -7.74
N SER A 408 -32.05 -49.38 -6.79
CA SER A 408 -32.64 -50.64 -6.32
C SER A 408 -33.68 -50.47 -5.21
N GLY A 409 -34.02 -49.24 -4.82
CA GLY A 409 -35.03 -48.93 -3.80
C GLY A 409 -34.51 -48.96 -2.35
N SER A 410 -33.21 -49.23 -2.14
CA SER A 410 -32.61 -49.23 -0.80
C SER A 410 -32.20 -47.84 -0.33
N LYS A 411 -32.24 -47.58 0.98
CA LYS A 411 -31.72 -46.33 1.56
C LYS A 411 -30.21 -46.22 1.32
N GLN A 412 -29.77 -45.09 0.78
CA GLN A 412 -28.35 -44.74 0.67
C GLN A 412 -27.81 -44.29 2.04
N PRO A 413 -26.49 -44.36 2.29
CA PRO A 413 -25.93 -43.73 3.49
C PRO A 413 -26.21 -42.23 3.52
N LEU A 414 -26.38 -41.68 4.72
CA LEU A 414 -26.53 -40.23 4.90
C LEU A 414 -25.24 -39.52 4.52
N MET A 415 -25.37 -38.35 3.88
CA MET A 415 -24.23 -37.47 3.64
C MET A 415 -23.70 -36.96 4.99
N GLN A 416 -22.38 -36.79 5.10
CA GLN A 416 -21.76 -36.22 6.29
C GLN A 416 -21.96 -34.70 6.35
N TYR A 417 -21.84 -34.04 5.20
CA TYR A 417 -21.99 -32.60 5.06
C TYR A 417 -22.75 -32.25 3.79
N MET A 418 -23.46 -31.13 3.79
CA MET A 418 -24.30 -30.71 2.68
C MET A 418 -24.36 -29.20 2.52
N PHE A 419 -24.55 -28.74 1.28
CA PHE A 419 -24.86 -27.35 0.99
C PHE A 419 -25.72 -27.24 -0.27
N LEU A 420 -26.33 -26.07 -0.46
CA LEU A 420 -27.07 -25.71 -1.67
C LEU A 420 -26.43 -24.49 -2.34
N VAL A 421 -26.55 -24.42 -3.67
CA VAL A 421 -26.09 -23.29 -4.48
C VAL A 421 -26.96 -23.11 -5.72
N SER A 422 -27.18 -21.86 -6.13
CA SER A 422 -27.86 -21.55 -7.37
C SER A 422 -27.11 -22.13 -8.58
N PRO A 423 -27.82 -22.69 -9.58
CA PRO A 423 -27.20 -23.00 -10.86
C PRO A 423 -26.83 -21.71 -11.60
N SER A 424 -25.77 -21.75 -12.42
CA SER A 424 -25.36 -20.60 -13.26
C SER A 424 -26.38 -20.23 -14.34
N ALA A 425 -27.17 -21.20 -14.79
CA ALA A 425 -28.28 -21.02 -15.69
C ALA A 425 -29.40 -22.00 -15.32
N TYR A 426 -30.64 -21.54 -15.40
CA TYR A 426 -31.80 -22.38 -15.18
C TYR A 426 -32.05 -23.28 -16.41
N SER A 427 -32.23 -24.57 -16.15
CA SER A 427 -32.79 -25.52 -17.12
C SER A 427 -33.99 -26.19 -16.48
N GLU A 428 -35.11 -26.21 -17.18
CA GLU A 428 -36.36 -26.78 -16.66
C GLU A 428 -36.22 -28.27 -16.32
N ASN A 429 -35.43 -28.98 -17.13
CA ASN A 429 -35.05 -30.40 -16.94
C ASN A 429 -33.65 -30.56 -16.31
N GLY A 430 -33.13 -29.51 -15.67
CA GLY A 430 -31.83 -29.52 -15.02
C GLY A 430 -31.85 -30.29 -13.69
N PRO A 431 -30.67 -30.68 -13.16
CA PRO A 431 -30.57 -31.43 -11.91
C PRO A 431 -30.82 -30.59 -10.64
N ALA A 432 -31.44 -29.41 -10.78
CA ALA A 432 -31.73 -28.54 -9.66
C ALA A 432 -33.03 -28.95 -8.97
N VAL A 433 -32.99 -29.03 -7.65
CA VAL A 433 -34.12 -29.37 -6.79
C VAL A 433 -34.94 -28.12 -6.50
N THR A 434 -36.26 -28.20 -6.62
CA THR A 434 -37.15 -27.08 -6.36
C THR A 434 -37.47 -27.00 -4.87
N THR A 435 -37.27 -25.83 -4.27
CA THR A 435 -37.58 -25.54 -2.87
C THR A 435 -38.50 -24.33 -2.78
N THR A 436 -39.07 -24.06 -1.60
CA THR A 436 -39.85 -22.84 -1.35
C THR A 436 -39.05 -21.55 -1.55
N LYS A 437 -37.71 -21.62 -1.55
CA LYS A 437 -36.81 -20.47 -1.71
C LYS A 437 -36.25 -20.33 -3.13
N GLY A 438 -36.53 -21.27 -4.03
CA GLY A 438 -35.97 -21.30 -5.38
C GLY A 438 -35.47 -22.69 -5.78
N LYS A 439 -34.84 -22.77 -6.97
CA LYS A 439 -34.24 -24.01 -7.48
C LYS A 439 -32.74 -24.02 -7.21
N PHE A 440 -32.26 -25.11 -6.61
CA PHE A 440 -30.88 -25.23 -6.16
C PHE A 440 -30.23 -26.53 -6.61
N LEU A 441 -28.93 -26.47 -6.87
CA LEU A 441 -28.08 -27.65 -6.88
C LEU A 441 -27.73 -27.96 -5.42
N ILE A 442 -28.04 -29.18 -4.98
CA ILE A 442 -27.75 -29.62 -3.61
C ILE A 442 -26.62 -30.64 -3.67
N TYR A 443 -25.50 -30.30 -3.05
CA TYR A 443 -24.32 -31.15 -3.00
C TYR A 443 -24.12 -31.71 -1.60
N GLY A 444 -23.63 -32.94 -1.53
CA GLY A 444 -23.31 -33.66 -0.30
C GLY A 444 -21.94 -34.31 -0.36
N SER A 445 -21.29 -34.47 0.79
CA SER A 445 -20.03 -35.19 0.92
C SER A 445 -20.22 -36.46 1.74
N LEU A 446 -19.65 -37.56 1.27
CA LEU A 446 -19.54 -38.81 2.00
C LEU A 446 -18.21 -39.47 1.63
N ASP A 447 -17.45 -39.91 2.65
CA ASP A 447 -16.13 -40.55 2.48
C ASP A 447 -15.18 -39.77 1.56
N ASN A 448 -15.16 -38.44 1.74
CA ASN A 448 -14.37 -37.48 0.95
C ASN A 448 -14.68 -37.49 -0.57
N LYS A 449 -15.89 -37.91 -0.95
CA LYS A 449 -16.40 -37.86 -2.33
C LYS A 449 -17.61 -36.94 -2.40
N LEU A 450 -17.71 -36.18 -3.49
CA LEU A 450 -18.82 -35.28 -3.74
C LEU A 450 -19.96 -35.99 -4.44
N PHE A 451 -21.18 -35.71 -3.99
CA PHE A 451 -22.43 -36.21 -4.55
C PHE A 451 -23.35 -35.04 -4.87
N LEU A 452 -24.15 -35.19 -5.91
CA LEU A 452 -25.23 -34.29 -6.29
C LEU A 452 -26.56 -34.98 -6.01
N LEU A 453 -27.46 -34.28 -5.34
CA LEU A 453 -28.83 -34.73 -5.14
C LEU A 453 -29.59 -34.61 -6.46
N LYS A 454 -30.24 -35.70 -6.87
CA LYS A 454 -31.15 -35.71 -8.01
C LYS A 454 -32.55 -36.02 -7.55
N GLN A 455 -33.52 -35.33 -8.12
CA GLN A 455 -34.94 -35.60 -8.00
C GLN A 455 -35.46 -35.97 -9.40
N PRO A 456 -36.11 -37.13 -9.58
CA PRO A 456 -36.49 -37.62 -10.91
C PRO A 456 -37.60 -36.78 -11.56
N ASP A 457 -38.49 -36.18 -10.76
CA ASP A 457 -39.46 -35.18 -11.18
C ASP A 457 -39.73 -34.19 -10.02
N LYS A 458 -40.37 -33.05 -10.31
CA LYS A 458 -40.59 -31.97 -9.33
C LYS A 458 -41.49 -32.36 -8.15
N ASP A 459 -42.33 -33.38 -8.31
CA ASP A 459 -43.38 -33.80 -7.37
C ASP A 459 -42.98 -35.08 -6.60
N SER A 460 -41.87 -35.71 -6.98
CA SER A 460 -41.36 -36.93 -6.38
C SER A 460 -40.80 -36.66 -5.00
N THR A 461 -41.28 -37.43 -4.01
CA THR A 461 -40.71 -37.44 -2.65
C THR A 461 -39.41 -38.23 -2.58
N THR A 462 -39.03 -38.91 -3.66
CA THR A 462 -37.82 -39.75 -3.72
C THR A 462 -36.67 -38.96 -4.33
N VAL A 463 -35.54 -38.94 -3.64
CA VAL A 463 -34.30 -38.32 -4.10
C VAL A 463 -33.18 -39.34 -4.15
N THR A 464 -32.21 -39.16 -5.03
CA THR A 464 -31.06 -40.05 -5.18
C THR A 464 -29.77 -39.25 -5.21
N TRP A 465 -28.80 -39.65 -4.39
CA TRP A 465 -27.45 -39.11 -4.44
C TRP A 465 -26.67 -39.78 -5.57
N THR A 466 -26.18 -38.96 -6.50
CA THR A 466 -25.32 -39.40 -7.59
C THR A 466 -23.91 -38.85 -7.39
N MET A 467 -22.90 -39.71 -7.42
CA MET A 467 -21.51 -39.27 -7.30
C MET A 467 -21.14 -38.31 -8.43
N VAL A 468 -20.51 -37.20 -8.10
CA VAL A 468 -19.88 -36.31 -9.06
C VAL A 468 -18.54 -36.94 -9.44
N LYS A 469 -18.49 -37.59 -10.60
CA LYS A 469 -17.29 -38.27 -11.09
C LYS A 469 -16.15 -37.25 -11.29
N ASP A 470 -14.93 -37.70 -11.03
CA ASP A 470 -13.69 -36.97 -11.28
C ASP A 470 -13.61 -35.58 -10.62
N PHE A 471 -14.32 -35.38 -9.51
CA PHE A 471 -14.30 -34.14 -8.73
C PHE A 471 -13.66 -34.39 -7.36
N PRO A 472 -12.31 -34.31 -7.25
CA PRO A 472 -11.63 -34.54 -5.99
C PRO A 472 -11.87 -33.36 -5.04
N LEU A 473 -12.25 -33.66 -3.79
CA LEU A 473 -12.36 -32.66 -2.72
C LEU A 473 -10.98 -32.31 -2.17
N THR A 474 -10.11 -31.82 -3.05
CA THR A 474 -8.73 -31.43 -2.73
C THR A 474 -8.65 -29.92 -2.55
N VAL A 475 -7.98 -29.49 -1.48
CA VAL A 475 -7.73 -28.09 -1.20
C VAL A 475 -6.86 -27.49 -2.33
N PRO A 476 -7.31 -26.42 -3.01
CA PRO A 476 -6.50 -25.74 -4.02
C PRO A 476 -5.18 -25.24 -3.45
N LYS A 477 -4.10 -25.36 -4.23
CA LYS A 477 -2.75 -24.98 -3.79
C LYS A 477 -2.66 -23.49 -3.42
N LEU A 478 -2.21 -23.20 -2.19
CA LEU A 478 -1.78 -21.86 -1.78
C LEU A 478 -0.54 -21.44 -2.57
N LYS A 479 -0.63 -20.30 -3.27
CA LYS A 479 0.46 -19.76 -4.09
C LYS A 479 1.26 -18.71 -3.32
N PHE A 480 2.58 -18.71 -3.49
CA PHE A 480 3.45 -17.67 -2.98
C PHE A 480 4.17 -17.01 -4.15
N SER A 481 4.21 -15.69 -4.17
CA SER A 481 4.80 -14.91 -5.25
C SER A 481 5.53 -13.67 -4.75
N LEU A 482 6.50 -13.23 -5.56
CA LEU A 482 7.29 -12.02 -5.38
C LEU A 482 7.22 -11.20 -6.68
N ASN A 483 7.12 -9.88 -6.59
CA ASN A 483 7.21 -9.00 -7.77
C ASN A 483 8.59 -8.38 -7.93
#